data_AF-A0A3B1AHS9-F1
#
_entry.id   AF-A0A3B1AHS9-F1
#
_cell.length_a   1.000
_cell.length_b   1.000
_cell.length_c   1.000
_cell.angle_alpha   90.00
_cell.angle_beta   90.00
_cell.angle_gamma   90.00
#
_symmetry.space_group_name_H-M   'P 1'
#
loop_
_entity.id
_entity.type
_entity.pdbx_description
1 polymer ?
#
loop_
_entity_poly.entity_id
_entity_poly.type
_entity_poly.pdbx_seq_one_letter_code
_entity_poly.pdbx_strand_id
1 'polypeptide(L)'
;MISQLEFEANAINLQVIRNNLRQIFSQQGVPKTTADEMVIALNEACMNIIQHAYFGASSGAGDGKILITVEKNNEKWRFELIDFAPAVDINTIKAKDLAEVRPGGLGLNFIQQIMDSVVFENLNED
;
A
#
# COMPACT_ATOMS: atom_id res chain seq x y z
N MET A 1 -18.74 5.46 -2.30
CA MET A 1 -18.15 6.02 -1.06
C MET A 1 -16.69 6.32 -1.35
N ILE A 2 -16.16 7.43 -0.84
CA ILE A 2 -14.74 7.77 -0.91
C ILE A 2 -14.24 8.14 0.50
N SER A 3 -13.05 7.68 0.87
CA SER A 3 -12.33 8.06 2.09
C SER A 3 -10.88 8.34 1.75
N GLN A 4 -10.33 9.42 2.28
CA GLN A 4 -8.93 9.80 2.08
C GLN A 4 -8.23 9.85 3.44
N LEU A 5 -7.04 9.27 3.49
CA LEU A 5 -6.18 9.26 4.66
C LEU A 5 -4.79 9.78 4.26
N GLU A 6 -4.17 10.57 5.13
CA GLU A 6 -2.81 11.06 4.94
C GLU A 6 -1.99 10.68 6.17
N PHE A 7 -0.80 10.12 5.93
CA PHE A 7 0.14 9.74 6.98
C PHE A 7 1.56 10.11 6.59
N GLU A 8 2.39 10.39 7.59
CA GLU A 8 3.83 10.40 7.39
C GLU A 8 4.30 8.99 7.04
N ALA A 9 5.24 8.88 6.08
CA ALA A 9 5.83 7.64 5.59
C ALA A 9 6.81 7.04 6.63
N ASN A 10 6.28 6.69 7.79
CA ASN A 10 7.03 6.15 8.92
C ASN A 10 6.36 4.86 9.42
N ALA A 11 7.19 3.85 9.72
CA ALA A 11 6.71 2.54 10.19
C ALA A 11 5.86 2.62 11.46
N ILE A 12 6.06 3.65 12.30
CA ILE A 12 5.23 3.89 13.49
C ILE A 12 3.74 4.09 13.15
N ASN A 13 3.43 4.60 11.96
CA ASN A 13 2.06 4.86 11.51
C ASN A 13 1.35 3.61 10.98
N LEU A 14 2.05 2.51 10.70
CA LEU A 14 1.46 1.31 10.11
C LEU A 14 0.32 0.73 10.96
N GLN A 15 0.44 0.76 12.29
CA GLN A 15 -0.65 0.30 13.16
C GLN A 15 -1.90 1.18 13.04
N VAL A 16 -1.70 2.50 12.99
CA VAL A 16 -2.79 3.48 12.85
C VAL A 16 -3.47 3.34 11.49
N ILE A 17 -2.70 3.17 10.42
CA ILE A 17 -3.21 2.91 9.06
C ILE A 17 -4.11 1.67 9.06
N ARG A 18 -3.63 0.53 9.57
CA ARG A 18 -4.41 -0.72 9.62
C ARG A 18 -5.71 -0.56 10.40
N ASN A 19 -5.70 0.18 11.51
CA ASN A 19 -6.90 0.41 12.31
C ASN A 19 -7.92 1.28 11.57
N ASN A 20 -7.48 2.35 10.90
CA ASN A 20 -8.36 3.20 10.08
C ASN A 20 -8.99 2.41 8.93
N LEU A 21 -8.20 1.60 8.21
CA LEU A 21 -8.70 0.76 7.13
C LEU A 21 -9.74 -0.26 7.63
N ARG A 22 -9.48 -0.94 8.76
CA ARG A 22 -10.46 -1.85 9.38
C ARG A 22 -11.75 -1.13 9.73
N GLN A 23 -11.67 0.08 10.26
CA GLN A 23 -12.84 0.88 10.59
C GLN A 23 -13.64 1.24 9.34
N ILE A 24 -12.98 1.70 8.26
CA ILE A 24 -13.62 2.01 6.98
C ILE A 24 -14.36 0.77 6.44
N PHE A 25 -13.70 -0.40 6.41
CA PHE A 25 -14.30 -1.63 5.92
C PHE A 25 -15.48 -2.11 6.78
N SER A 26 -15.35 -2.02 8.10
CA SER A 26 -16.42 -2.36 9.04
C SER A 26 -17.66 -1.47 8.83
N GLN A 27 -17.46 -0.15 8.67
CA GLN A 27 -18.55 0.80 8.39
C GLN A 27 -19.27 0.54 7.06
N GLN A 28 -18.60 -0.12 6.10
CA GLN A 28 -19.17 -0.51 4.82
C GLN A 28 -19.75 -1.92 4.81
N GLY A 29 -19.80 -2.59 5.97
CA GLY A 29 -20.37 -3.94 6.12
C GLY A 29 -19.51 -5.04 5.49
N VAL A 30 -18.21 -4.81 5.30
CA VAL A 30 -17.31 -5.82 4.72
C VAL A 30 -17.13 -6.98 5.71
N PRO A 31 -17.24 -8.25 5.27
CA PRO A 31 -16.91 -9.40 6.10
C PRO A 31 -15.50 -9.31 6.67
N LYS A 32 -15.33 -9.69 7.95
CA LYS A 32 -14.05 -9.55 8.66
C LYS A 32 -12.87 -10.21 7.93
N THR A 33 -13.07 -11.40 7.35
CA THR A 33 -12.04 -12.13 6.62
C THR A 33 -11.53 -11.34 5.42
N THR A 34 -12.44 -10.85 4.58
CA THR A 34 -12.12 -10.01 3.41
C THR A 34 -11.51 -8.68 3.82
N ALA A 35 -12.01 -8.06 4.90
CA ALA A 35 -11.43 -6.83 5.43
C ALA A 35 -9.98 -7.04 5.89
N ASP A 36 -9.69 -8.14 6.58
CA ASP A 36 -8.32 -8.45 7.02
C ASP A 36 -7.38 -8.72 5.84
N GLU A 37 -7.83 -9.41 4.79
CA GLU A 37 -7.06 -9.60 3.55
C GLU A 37 -6.73 -8.26 2.88
N MET A 38 -7.72 -7.39 2.67
CA MET A 38 -7.49 -6.06 2.10
C MET A 38 -6.53 -5.23 2.95
N VAL A 39 -6.65 -5.30 4.28
CA VAL A 39 -5.71 -4.63 5.20
C VAL A 39 -4.29 -5.16 5.07
N ILE A 40 -4.10 -6.46 4.84
CA ILE A 40 -2.76 -7.04 4.61
C ILE A 40 -2.14 -6.44 3.35
N ALA A 41 -2.85 -6.50 2.22
CA ALA A 41 -2.33 -5.96 0.95
C ALA A 41 -1.99 -4.46 1.04
N LEU A 42 -2.86 -3.65 1.64
CA LEU A 42 -2.62 -2.22 1.82
C LEU A 42 -1.46 -1.94 2.78
N ASN A 43 -1.31 -2.75 3.83
CA ASN A 43 -0.17 -2.65 4.74
C ASN A 43 1.16 -2.98 4.03
N GLU A 44 1.19 -4.03 3.22
CA GLU A 44 2.38 -4.37 2.42
C GLU A 44 2.73 -3.27 1.42
N ALA A 45 1.73 -2.65 0.78
CA ALA A 45 1.95 -1.53 -0.12
C ALA A 45 2.54 -0.31 0.63
N CYS A 46 2.00 0.03 1.80
CA CYS A 46 2.57 1.09 2.65
C CYS A 46 4.01 0.76 3.10
N MET A 47 4.28 -0.49 3.49
CA MET A 47 5.62 -0.93 3.87
C MET A 47 6.60 -0.83 2.70
N ASN A 48 6.18 -1.20 1.49
CA ASN A 48 7.00 -1.08 0.28
C ASN A 48 7.36 0.39 0.00
N ILE A 49 6.39 1.31 0.08
CA ILE A 49 6.64 2.75 -0.08
C ILE A 49 7.66 3.23 0.96
N ILE A 50 7.44 2.94 2.24
CA ILE A 50 8.33 3.38 3.32
C ILE A 50 9.75 2.84 3.07
N GLN A 51 9.89 1.53 2.88
CA GLN A 51 11.19 0.86 2.82
C GLN A 51 11.94 1.11 1.51
N HIS A 52 11.24 1.15 0.38
CA HIS A 52 11.87 1.20 -0.95
C HIS A 52 11.86 2.59 -1.56
N ALA A 53 10.78 3.37 -1.41
CA ALA A 53 10.69 4.71 -2.01
C ALA A 53 11.44 5.75 -1.15
N TYR A 54 11.20 5.77 0.17
CA TYR A 54 11.81 6.77 1.05
C TYR A 54 13.14 6.35 1.67
N PHE A 55 13.26 5.14 2.22
CA PHE A 55 14.51 4.69 2.86
C PHE A 55 15.60 4.28 1.86
N GLY A 56 15.25 3.94 0.61
CA GLY A 56 16.21 3.60 -0.45
C GLY A 56 16.98 4.81 -1.01
N ALA A 57 16.48 6.03 -0.81
CA ALA A 57 16.95 7.24 -1.51
C ALA A 57 18.05 8.05 -0.78
N SER A 58 18.71 7.49 0.24
CA SER A 58 19.70 8.21 1.10
C SER A 58 19.13 9.33 1.97
N SER A 59 17.86 9.70 1.82
CA SER A 59 17.13 10.59 2.72
C SER A 59 16.57 9.78 3.88
N GLY A 60 17.17 9.89 5.06
CA GLY A 60 16.62 9.30 6.27
C GLY A 60 15.14 9.70 6.48
N ALA A 61 14.37 8.81 7.10
CA ALA A 61 12.98 9.05 7.47
C ALA A 61 12.81 10.41 8.15
N GLY A 62 12.18 11.34 7.45
CA GLY A 62 11.87 12.65 7.99
C GLY A 62 10.50 13.12 7.55
N ASP A 63 10.30 13.29 6.24
CA ASP A 63 9.23 14.19 5.78
C ASP A 63 8.35 13.59 4.66
N GLY A 64 8.53 12.29 4.35
CA GLY A 64 7.74 11.59 3.35
C GLY A 64 6.27 11.45 3.76
N LYS A 65 5.37 11.39 2.78
CA LYS A 65 3.92 11.25 3.01
C LYS A 65 3.34 10.14 2.14
N ILE A 66 2.30 9.51 2.66
CA ILE A 66 1.49 8.53 1.92
C ILE A 66 0.05 9.02 1.96
N LEU A 67 -0.53 9.25 0.79
CA LEU A 67 -1.97 9.47 0.63
C LEU A 67 -2.61 8.14 0.26
N ILE A 68 -3.66 7.75 1.00
CA ILE A 68 -4.42 6.54 0.76
C ILE A 68 -5.86 6.95 0.43
N THR A 69 -6.28 6.72 -0.80
CA THR A 69 -7.67 6.86 -1.22
C THR A 69 -8.33 5.49 -1.24
N VAL A 70 -9.44 5.37 -0.53
CA VAL A 70 -10.30 4.19 -0.50
C VAL A 70 -11.62 4.52 -1.15
N GLU A 71 -11.90 3.90 -2.28
CA GLU A 71 -13.12 4.10 -3.06
C GLU A 71 -13.91 2.80 -3.14
N LYS A 72 -15.22 2.90 -2.88
CA LYS A 72 -16.19 1.83 -3.13
C LYS A 72 -17.20 2.30 -4.18
N ASN A 73 -17.21 1.63 -5.32
CA ASN A 73 -18.19 1.82 -6.39
C ASN A 73 -18.92 0.50 -6.67
N ASN A 74 -20.22 0.47 -6.36
CA ASN A 74 -21.03 -0.75 -6.34
C ASN A 74 -20.35 -1.84 -5.47
N GLU A 75 -20.00 -2.97 -6.08
CA GLU A 75 -19.33 -4.11 -5.45
C GLU A 75 -17.80 -4.08 -5.62
N LYS A 76 -17.26 -3.03 -6.25
CA LYS A 76 -15.81 -2.91 -6.50
C LYS A 76 -15.15 -1.95 -5.52
N TRP A 77 -13.98 -2.35 -5.06
CA TRP A 77 -13.08 -1.52 -4.28
C TRP A 77 -11.92 -1.05 -5.14
N ARG A 78 -11.58 0.23 -5.05
CA ARG A 78 -10.38 0.81 -5.62
C ARG A 78 -9.57 1.42 -4.49
N PHE A 79 -8.29 1.11 -4.50
CA PHE A 79 -7.32 1.63 -3.55
C PHE A 79 -6.23 2.34 -4.34
N GLU A 80 -5.93 3.56 -3.95
CA GLU A 80 -4.86 4.35 -4.54
C GLU A 80 -3.94 4.80 -3.42
N LEU A 81 -2.65 4.50 -3.56
CA LEU A 81 -1.62 4.90 -2.62
C LEU A 81 -0.64 5.77 -3.40
N ILE A 82 -0.53 7.04 -3.00
CA ILE A 82 0.38 8.01 -3.62
C ILE A 82 1.45 8.37 -2.60
N ASP A 83 2.70 8.26 -3.02
CA ASP A 83 3.85 8.83 -2.34
C ASP A 83 4.47 9.97 -3.15
N PHE A 84 5.42 10.66 -2.54
CA PHE A 84 6.12 11.82 -3.11
C PHE A 84 7.64 11.61 -3.09
N ALA A 85 8.09 10.35 -3.08
CA ALA A 85 9.49 10.02 -3.21
C ALA A 85 9.97 10.26 -4.65
N PRO A 86 11.29 10.26 -4.91
CA PRO A 86 11.80 10.22 -6.28
C PRO A 86 11.19 9.06 -7.07
N ALA A 87 10.85 9.32 -8.33
CA ALA A 87 10.27 8.30 -9.20
C ALA A 87 11.17 7.05 -9.27
N VAL A 88 10.54 5.89 -9.25
CA VAL A 88 11.21 4.60 -9.41
C VAL A 88 10.96 4.06 -10.81
N ASP A 89 11.90 3.29 -11.35
CA ASP A 89 11.66 2.54 -12.58
C ASP A 89 10.66 1.42 -12.29
N ILE A 90 9.42 1.59 -12.73
CA ILE A 90 8.31 0.66 -12.52
C ILE A 90 8.66 -0.75 -13.05
N ASN A 91 9.50 -0.84 -14.09
CA ASN A 91 9.92 -2.14 -14.65
C ASN A 91 10.81 -2.95 -13.69
N THR A 92 11.35 -2.30 -12.65
CA THR A 92 12.13 -2.95 -11.59
C THR A 92 11.27 -3.48 -10.45
N ILE A 93 10.00 -3.08 -10.38
CA ILE A 93 9.04 -3.58 -9.37
C ILE A 93 8.65 -5.00 -9.74
N LYS A 94 9.28 -5.98 -9.09
CA LYS A 94 9.06 -7.41 -9.35
C LYS A 94 8.82 -8.18 -8.07
N ALA A 95 7.85 -9.08 -8.12
CA ALA A 95 7.65 -10.04 -7.05
C ALA A 95 8.88 -10.95 -6.97
N LYS A 96 9.37 -11.20 -5.75
CA LYS A 96 10.47 -12.14 -5.55
C LYS A 96 9.96 -13.57 -5.72
N ASP A 97 10.81 -14.43 -6.27
CA ASP A 97 10.54 -15.87 -6.30
C ASP A 97 10.37 -16.40 -4.87
N LEU A 98 9.33 -17.21 -4.66
CA LEU A 98 9.03 -17.84 -3.37
C LEU A 98 10.18 -18.74 -2.88
N ALA A 99 11.01 -19.27 -3.79
CA ALA A 99 12.19 -20.05 -3.46
C ALA A 99 13.35 -19.22 -2.88
N GLU A 100 13.36 -17.90 -3.08
CA GLU A 100 14.44 -16.99 -2.64
C GLU A 100 14.05 -16.13 -1.43
N VAL A 101 12.93 -16.45 -0.76
CA VAL A 101 12.33 -15.59 0.26
C VAL A 101 13.17 -15.57 1.54
N ARG A 102 13.69 -14.37 1.85
CA ARG A 102 14.13 -13.98 3.19
C ARG A 102 12.94 -13.36 3.96
N PRO A 103 12.97 -13.32 5.31
CA PRO A 103 11.99 -12.57 6.08
C PRO A 103 11.86 -11.13 5.53
N GLY A 104 10.65 -10.72 5.14
CA GLY A 104 10.38 -9.39 4.55
C GLY A 104 10.39 -9.29 3.02
N GLY A 105 10.38 -10.40 2.27
CA GLY A 105 10.40 -10.40 0.79
C GLY A 105 9.07 -10.65 0.07
N LEU A 106 7.95 -10.77 0.80
CA LEU A 106 6.69 -11.28 0.26
C LEU A 106 5.63 -10.22 -0.05
N GLY A 107 5.89 -8.94 0.25
CA GLY A 107 4.85 -7.91 0.21
C GLY A 107 4.11 -7.83 -1.13
N LEU A 108 4.85 -7.75 -2.25
CA LEU A 108 4.23 -7.71 -3.58
C LEU A 108 3.51 -9.01 -3.96
N ASN A 109 3.99 -10.18 -3.51
CA ASN A 109 3.29 -11.45 -3.73
C ASN A 109 1.93 -11.45 -3.02
N PHE A 110 1.85 -10.95 -1.77
CA PHE A 110 0.58 -10.84 -1.06
C PHE A 110 -0.38 -9.86 -1.75
N ILE A 111 0.12 -8.71 -2.19
CA ILE A 111 -0.72 -7.73 -2.91
C ILE A 111 -1.31 -8.38 -4.18
N GLN A 112 -0.49 -9.06 -4.98
CA GLN A 112 -0.94 -9.71 -6.22
C GLN A 112 -1.86 -10.90 -5.99
N GLN A 113 -1.74 -11.61 -4.87
CA GLN A 113 -2.63 -12.73 -4.54
C GLN A 113 -4.00 -12.27 -4.00
N ILE A 114 -4.03 -11.13 -3.29
CA ILE A 114 -5.24 -10.61 -2.64
C ILE A 114 -6.04 -9.71 -3.57
N MET A 115 -5.37 -8.91 -4.40
CA MET A 115 -6.02 -7.94 -5.29
C MET A 115 -6.32 -8.55 -6.65
N ASP A 116 -7.50 -8.24 -7.20
CA ASP A 116 -7.87 -8.66 -8.56
C ASP A 116 -6.98 -8.02 -9.65
N SER A 117 -6.48 -6.80 -9.39
CA SER A 117 -5.63 -6.03 -10.29
C SER A 117 -4.75 -5.06 -9.51
N VAL A 118 -3.52 -4.86 -10.00
CA VAL A 118 -2.53 -3.94 -9.43
C VAL A 118 -1.85 -3.20 -10.58
N VAL A 119 -1.77 -1.88 -10.49
CA VAL A 119 -1.08 -1.03 -11.46
C VAL A 119 -0.15 -0.09 -10.71
N PHE A 120 1.03 0.16 -11.28
CA PHE A 120 2.01 1.12 -10.79
C PHE A 120 2.18 2.21 -11.84
N GLU A 121 2.17 3.48 -11.43
CA GLU A 121 2.19 4.62 -12.33
C GLU A 121 3.10 5.72 -11.76
N ASN A 122 3.84 6.40 -12.64
CA ASN A 122 4.55 7.63 -12.32
C ASN A 122 3.67 8.80 -12.79
N LEU A 123 3.11 9.58 -11.86
CA LEU A 123 2.15 10.65 -12.18
C LEU A 123 2.78 11.87 -12.89
N ASN A 124 4.09 11.87 -13.13
CA ASN A 124 4.84 12.99 -13.73
C ASN A 124 5.45 12.67 -15.10
N GLU A 125 5.18 11.49 -15.68
CA GLU A 125 5.65 11.12 -17.01
C GLU A 125 4.49 11.23 -18.02
N ASP A 126 4.42 12.37 -18.70
CA ASP A 126 3.68 12.55 -19.97
C ASP A 126 4.56 12.15 -21.17
#